data_AF-A0A147BKL1-F1
#
_entry.id   AF-A0A147BKL1-F1
#
_cell.length_a   1.000
_cell.length_b   1.000
_cell.length_c   1.000
_cell.angle_alpha   90.00
_cell.angle_beta   90.00
_cell.angle_gamma   90.00
#
_symmetry.space_group_name_H-M   'P 1'
#
loop_
_entity.id
_entity.type
_entity.pdbx_description
1 polymer ?
#
loop_
_entity_poly.entity_id
_entity_poly.type
_entity_poly.pdbx_seq_one_letter_code
_entity_poly.pdbx_strand_id
1 'polypeptide(L)'
;LTLYCSLPRSQLEYASVVWNGISQTNSVSIERVQKKFISIMKHRYLKEAVPGKNYEDALKLVKFLSLHRRREKADLLFLFKVTHGLIDSPYLLSQVSLRDPRVRTRLQSSFYISRAFNQLVPLLRLAECYNRHSEVLDIFDSCYGAFNQFIVNLFMLEQE
;
A
#
# COMPACT_ATOMS: atom_id res chain seq x y z
N LEU A 1 12.73 -4.98 -17.53
CA LEU A 1 11.93 -4.85 -16.28
C LEU A 1 12.64 -5.44 -15.06
N THR A 2 13.30 -6.60 -15.18
CA THR A 2 14.00 -7.31 -14.09
C THR A 2 15.05 -6.46 -13.35
N LEU A 3 15.88 -5.70 -14.07
CA LEU A 3 16.88 -4.81 -13.45
C LEU A 3 16.26 -3.72 -12.56
N TYR A 4 15.17 -3.10 -13.02
CA TYR A 4 14.46 -2.10 -12.23
C TYR A 4 13.84 -2.72 -10.97
N CYS A 5 13.23 -3.91 -11.09
CA CYS A 5 12.60 -4.59 -9.96
C CYS A 5 13.62 -5.07 -8.92
N SER A 6 14.81 -5.50 -9.35
CA SER A 6 15.82 -6.09 -8.46
C SER A 6 16.63 -5.07 -7.69
N LEU A 7 16.89 -3.88 -8.25
CA LEU A 7 17.81 -2.91 -7.65
C LEU A 7 17.13 -1.62 -7.18
N PRO A 8 16.71 -0.68 -8.05
CA PRO A 8 16.13 0.58 -7.57
C PRO A 8 14.81 0.34 -6.83
N ARG A 9 13.98 -0.58 -7.30
CA ARG A 9 12.69 -0.86 -6.66
C ARG A 9 12.86 -1.52 -5.29
N SER A 10 13.74 -2.51 -5.17
CA SER A 10 13.94 -3.22 -3.90
C SER A 10 14.46 -2.26 -2.82
N GLN A 11 15.33 -1.32 -3.17
CA GLN A 11 15.82 -0.28 -2.28
C GLN A 11 14.71 0.70 -1.86
N LEU A 12 13.86 1.12 -2.80
CA LEU A 12 12.76 2.07 -2.52
C LEU A 12 11.60 1.45 -1.75
N GLU A 13 11.43 0.13 -1.77
CA GLU A 13 10.36 -0.57 -1.05
C GLU A 13 10.85 -1.14 0.29
N TYR A 14 12.17 -1.23 0.50
CA TYR A 14 12.76 -1.76 1.71
C TYR A 14 12.32 -0.98 2.95
N ALA A 15 11.87 -1.71 3.97
CA ALA A 15 11.40 -1.17 5.25
C ALA A 15 10.35 -0.04 5.12
N SER A 16 9.62 0.03 4.01
CA SER A 16 8.62 1.08 3.75
C SER A 16 7.59 1.21 4.85
N VAL A 17 7.19 0.10 5.49
CA VAL A 17 6.31 0.10 6.66
C VAL A 17 6.79 1.03 7.78
N VAL A 18 8.10 1.13 8.00
CA VAL A 18 8.70 1.93 9.07
C VAL A 18 8.75 3.42 8.71
N TRP A 19 9.22 3.75 7.51
CA TRP A 19 9.50 5.14 7.15
C TRP A 19 8.38 5.83 6.35
N ASN A 20 7.33 5.13 5.89
CA ASN A 20 6.27 5.70 5.04
C ASN A 20 5.34 6.72 5.75
N GLY A 21 5.74 7.27 6.90
CA GLY A 21 5.17 8.48 7.52
C GLY A 21 5.77 9.78 6.96
N ILE A 22 6.16 9.81 5.69
CA ILE A 22 6.79 10.97 5.06
C ILE A 22 5.77 11.99 4.55
N SER A 23 6.22 13.22 4.36
CA SER A 23 5.44 14.27 3.69
C SER A 23 5.09 13.91 2.24
N GLN A 24 4.01 14.49 1.74
CA GLN A 24 3.57 14.31 0.35
C GLN A 24 4.67 14.71 -0.65
N THR A 25 5.46 15.75 -0.36
CA THR A 25 6.57 16.19 -1.22
C THR A 25 7.64 15.10 -1.36
N ASN A 26 7.98 14.42 -0.26
CA ASN A 26 8.95 13.32 -0.28
C ASN A 26 8.35 12.10 -0.99
N SER A 27 7.06 11.83 -0.78
CA SER A 27 6.33 10.77 -1.47
C SER A 27 6.35 10.97 -3.00
N VAL A 28 6.09 12.19 -3.46
CA VAL A 28 6.19 12.57 -4.88
C VAL A 28 7.62 12.43 -5.38
N SER A 29 8.62 12.78 -4.58
CA SER A 29 10.03 12.66 -4.96
C SER A 29 10.45 11.21 -5.19
N ILE A 30 9.96 10.28 -4.37
CA ILE A 30 10.14 8.84 -4.57
C ILE A 30 9.42 8.38 -5.86
N GLU A 31 8.17 8.82 -6.05
CA GLU A 31 7.39 8.49 -7.25
C GLU A 31 8.06 9.00 -8.55
N ARG A 32 8.81 10.11 -8.50
CA ARG A 32 9.57 10.62 -9.67
C ARG A 32 10.59 9.62 -10.20
N VAL A 33 11.16 8.77 -9.34
CA VAL A 33 12.09 7.71 -9.78
C VAL A 33 11.38 6.71 -10.68
N GLN A 34 10.19 6.24 -10.27
CA GLN A 34 9.37 5.37 -11.10
C GLN A 34 8.88 6.08 -12.37
N LYS A 35 8.41 7.33 -12.27
CA LYS A 35 8.00 8.13 -13.43
C LYS A 35 9.12 8.28 -14.46
N LYS A 36 10.35 8.51 -14.02
CA LYS A 36 11.51 8.60 -14.91
C LYS A 36 11.78 7.27 -15.62
N PHE A 37 11.74 6.16 -14.89
CA PHE A 37 11.89 4.83 -15.48
C PHE A 37 10.80 4.53 -16.53
N ILE A 38 9.53 4.77 -16.18
CA ILE A 38 8.40 4.56 -17.10
C ILE A 38 8.50 5.49 -18.32
N SER A 39 8.94 6.74 -18.14
CA SER A 39 9.18 7.67 -19.26
C SER A 39 10.24 7.15 -20.23
N ILE A 40 11.36 6.61 -19.72
CA ILE A 40 12.40 5.99 -20.56
C ILE A 40 11.86 4.76 -21.28
N MET A 41 11.15 3.88 -20.55
CA MET A 41 10.54 2.68 -21.12
C MET A 41 9.55 3.03 -22.22
N LYS A 42 8.69 4.01 -21.98
CA LYS A 42 7.70 4.49 -22.94
C LYS A 42 8.35 4.98 -24.22
N HIS A 43 9.36 5.86 -24.09
CA HIS A 43 10.06 6.42 -25.23
C HIS A 43 10.84 5.36 -26.01
N ARG A 44 11.39 4.34 -25.37
CA ARG A 44 12.21 3.33 -26.06
C ARG A 44 11.41 2.15 -26.62
N TYR A 45 10.34 1.73 -25.96
CA TYR A 45 9.69 0.45 -26.23
C TYR A 45 8.18 0.51 -26.46
N LEU A 46 7.49 1.60 -26.09
CA LEU A 46 6.01 1.69 -26.14
C LEU A 46 5.51 2.87 -26.99
N LYS A 47 6.31 3.33 -27.97
CA LYS A 47 5.99 4.52 -28.78
C LYS A 47 4.63 4.43 -29.49
N GLU A 48 4.24 3.23 -29.93
CA GLU A 48 3.01 2.99 -30.69
C GLU A 48 1.81 2.60 -29.80
N ALA A 49 2.07 2.03 -28.62
CA ALA A 49 1.04 1.44 -27.76
C ALA A 49 0.35 2.44 -26.81
N VAL A 50 0.93 3.62 -26.58
CA VAL A 50 0.32 4.67 -25.72
C VAL A 50 0.18 5.95 -26.53
N PRO A 51 -0.95 6.17 -27.24
CA PRO A 51 -1.25 7.44 -27.88
C PRO A 51 -1.62 8.47 -26.81
N GLY A 52 -0.62 9.03 -26.10
CA GLY A 52 -0.82 10.03 -25.05
C GLY A 52 0.37 10.16 -24.11
N LYS A 53 0.37 11.13 -23.18
CA LYS A 53 1.43 11.36 -22.18
C LYS A 53 1.13 10.80 -20.78
N ASN A 54 -0.02 10.16 -20.59
CA ASN A 54 -0.47 9.77 -19.25
C ASN A 54 0.42 8.68 -18.64
N TYR A 55 0.77 8.87 -17.38
CA TYR A 55 1.63 7.98 -16.59
C TYR A 55 0.89 6.70 -16.21
N GLU A 56 -0.39 6.81 -15.86
CA GLU A 56 -1.24 5.70 -15.42
C GLU A 56 -1.46 4.68 -16.54
N ASP A 57 -1.71 5.12 -17.78
CA ASP A 57 -1.84 4.21 -18.92
C ASP A 57 -0.56 3.41 -19.18
N ALA A 58 0.60 4.06 -19.03
CA ALA A 58 1.90 3.38 -19.17
C ALA A 58 2.15 2.40 -18.02
N LEU A 59 1.65 2.69 -16.81
CA LEU A 59 1.68 1.75 -15.68
C LEU A 59 0.80 0.53 -15.95
N LYS A 60 -0.40 0.71 -16.50
CA LYS A 60 -1.33 -0.38 -16.87
C LYS A 60 -0.71 -1.33 -17.88
N LEU A 61 -0.10 -0.81 -18.96
CA LEU A 61 0.58 -1.65 -19.96
C LEU A 61 1.73 -2.48 -19.37
N VAL A 62 2.48 -1.89 -18.44
CA VAL A 62 3.61 -2.56 -17.76
C VAL A 62 3.14 -3.41 -16.56
N LYS A 63 1.84 -3.38 -16.24
CA LYS A 63 1.21 -4.02 -15.07
C LYS A 63 1.88 -3.63 -13.75
N PHE A 64 2.27 -2.35 -13.62
CA PHE A 64 2.92 -1.81 -12.44
C PHE A 64 1.95 -0.95 -11.62
N LEU A 65 1.87 -1.21 -10.33
CA LEU A 65 1.30 -0.26 -9.37
C LEU A 65 2.23 0.95 -9.18
N SER A 66 1.68 2.10 -8.80
CA SER A 66 2.47 3.26 -8.36
C SER A 66 3.28 2.90 -7.11
N LEU A 67 4.41 3.59 -6.87
CA LEU A 67 5.20 3.34 -5.65
C LEU A 67 4.39 3.69 -4.39
N HIS A 68 3.52 4.69 -4.48
CA HIS A 68 2.58 4.98 -3.39
C HIS A 68 1.69 3.78 -3.05
N ARG A 69 0.97 3.20 -4.02
CA ARG A 69 0.07 2.06 -3.78
C ARG A 69 0.82 0.82 -3.32
N ARG A 70 2.06 0.63 -3.77
CA ARG A 70 2.90 -0.48 -3.29
C ARG A 70 3.30 -0.34 -1.83
N ARG A 71 3.58 0.87 -1.36
CA ARG A 71 3.84 1.13 0.06
C ARG A 71 2.59 0.92 0.90
N GLU A 72 1.44 1.44 0.45
CA GLU A 72 0.14 1.16 1.10
C GLU A 72 -0.16 -0.34 1.14
N LYS A 73 0.16 -1.08 0.08
CA LYS A 73 0.04 -2.53 0.07
C LYS A 73 0.95 -3.18 1.13
N ALA A 74 2.22 -2.78 1.21
CA ALA A 74 3.14 -3.31 2.21
C ALA A 74 2.64 -3.04 3.64
N ASP A 75 2.02 -1.87 3.84
CA ASP A 75 1.40 -1.47 5.10
C ASP A 75 0.25 -2.40 5.50
N LEU A 76 -0.69 -2.63 4.58
CA LEU A 76 -1.83 -3.53 4.82
C LEU A 76 -1.38 -4.97 5.07
N LEU A 77 -0.41 -5.46 4.29
CA LEU A 77 0.15 -6.80 4.45
C LEU A 77 0.88 -6.97 5.78
N PHE A 78 1.59 -5.94 6.23
CA PHE A 78 2.24 -5.97 7.53
C PHE A 78 1.21 -6.03 8.66
N LEU A 79 0.15 -5.22 8.59
CA LEU A 79 -0.93 -5.25 9.57
C LEU A 79 -1.57 -6.64 9.65
N PHE A 80 -1.88 -7.25 8.49
CA PHE A 80 -2.42 -8.61 8.42
C PHE A 80 -1.50 -9.62 9.11
N LYS A 81 -0.19 -9.54 8.85
CA LYS A 81 0.78 -10.45 9.47
C LYS A 81 0.86 -10.29 10.98
N VAL A 82 0.76 -9.07 11.48
CA VAL A 82 0.72 -8.82 12.93
C VAL A 82 -0.56 -9.37 13.55
N THR A 83 -1.73 -9.13 12.94
CA THR A 83 -3.01 -9.60 13.49
C THR A 83 -3.19 -11.11 13.46
N HIS A 84 -2.61 -11.80 12.48
CA HIS A 84 -2.66 -13.26 12.35
C HIS A 84 -1.51 -13.99 13.06
N GLY A 85 -0.64 -13.27 13.77
CA GLY A 85 0.52 -13.86 14.44
C GLY A 85 1.57 -14.45 13.50
N LEU A 86 1.57 -14.06 12.20
CA LEU A 86 2.64 -14.42 11.27
C LEU A 86 3.95 -13.69 11.60
N ILE A 87 3.86 -12.59 12.35
CA ILE A 87 4.98 -11.92 13.00
C ILE A 87 4.85 -12.20 14.49
N ASP A 88 5.77 -13.01 15.03
CA ASP A 88 5.79 -13.34 16.46
C ASP A 88 6.37 -12.16 17.27
N SER A 89 5.50 -11.20 17.59
CA SER A 89 5.83 -10.09 18.45
C SER A 89 4.63 -9.70 19.32
N PRO A 90 4.57 -10.18 20.58
CA PRO A 90 3.48 -9.83 21.49
C PRO A 90 3.46 -8.32 21.76
N TYR A 91 4.62 -7.67 21.74
CA TYR A 91 4.72 -6.21 21.86
C TYR A 91 3.97 -5.50 20.72
N LEU A 92 4.25 -5.83 19.45
CA LEU A 92 3.56 -5.18 18.32
C LEU A 92 2.06 -5.46 18.34
N LEU A 93 1.66 -6.69 18.65
CA LEU A 93 0.25 -7.04 18.75
C LEU A 93 -0.46 -6.25 19.86
N SER A 94 0.19 -6.04 21.01
CA SER A 94 -0.40 -5.28 22.12
C SER A 94 -0.66 -3.80 21.79
N GLN A 95 0.06 -3.25 20.81
CA GLN A 95 -0.10 -1.87 20.35
C GLN A 95 -1.22 -1.72 19.31
N VAL A 96 -1.70 -2.82 18.72
CA VAL A 96 -2.81 -2.79 17.75
C VAL A 96 -4.12 -2.74 18.51
N SER A 97 -4.78 -1.58 18.48
CA SER A 97 -6.08 -1.40 19.14
C SER A 97 -7.22 -1.76 18.19
N LEU A 98 -7.92 -2.85 18.46
CA LEU A 98 -9.15 -3.20 17.75
C LEU A 98 -10.30 -2.32 18.22
N ARG A 99 -11.18 -1.93 17.30
CA ARG A 99 -12.41 -1.23 17.64
C ARG A 99 -13.49 -2.26 17.93
N ASP A 100 -13.89 -2.34 19.19
CA ASP A 100 -15.04 -3.14 19.63
C ASP A 100 -16.20 -2.20 20.01
N PRO A 101 -17.18 -1.99 19.10
CA PRO A 101 -18.32 -1.16 19.40
C PRO A 101 -19.34 -1.94 20.27
N ARG A 102 -19.65 -1.40 21.46
CA ARG A 102 -20.65 -1.98 22.39
C ARG A 102 -22.06 -2.10 21.80
N VAL A 103 -22.35 -1.36 20.72
CA VAL A 103 -23.64 -1.35 20.01
C VAL A 103 -23.33 -1.40 18.52
N ARG A 104 -24.18 -2.05 17.73
CA ARG A 104 -24.03 -2.10 16.26
C ARG A 104 -24.03 -0.69 15.68
N THR A 105 -22.89 -0.25 15.17
CA THR A 105 -22.72 1.03 14.47
C THR A 105 -22.65 0.80 12.96
N ARG A 106 -23.07 1.79 12.16
CA ARG A 106 -22.84 1.78 10.70
C ARG A 106 -21.36 1.98 10.32
N LEU A 107 -20.53 2.38 11.28
CA LEU A 107 -19.09 2.56 11.08
C LEU A 107 -18.42 1.19 10.91
N GLN A 108 -17.74 0.99 9.78
CA GLN A 108 -17.08 -0.28 9.45
C GLN A 108 -15.58 -0.31 9.80
N SER A 109 -15.06 0.67 10.54
CA SER A 109 -13.64 0.70 10.91
C SER A 109 -13.31 -0.40 11.92
N SER A 110 -12.46 -1.37 11.54
CA SER A 110 -12.07 -2.48 12.41
C SER A 110 -11.04 -2.07 13.48
N PHE A 111 -10.24 -1.03 13.24
CA PHE A 111 -9.23 -0.56 14.19
C PHE A 111 -9.63 0.76 14.87
N TYR A 112 -9.25 0.88 16.14
CA TYR A 112 -9.38 2.12 16.89
C TYR A 112 -8.18 3.03 16.59
N ILE A 113 -8.47 4.26 16.18
CA ILE A 113 -7.45 5.30 15.95
C ILE A 113 -7.62 6.34 17.05
N SER A 114 -6.56 6.55 17.82
CA SER A 114 -6.53 7.60 18.85
C SER A 114 -6.70 8.98 18.21
N ARG A 115 -7.36 9.91 18.92
CA ARG A 115 -7.50 11.31 18.49
C ARG A 115 -6.16 12.02 18.33
N ALA A 116 -5.14 11.58 19.06
CA ALA A 116 -3.75 12.02 18.90
C ALA A 116 -3.05 11.25 17.77
N PHE A 117 -3.68 11.25 16.58
CA PHE A 117 -3.16 10.53 15.43
C PHE A 117 -1.85 11.14 14.95
N ASN A 118 -0.84 10.29 14.74
CA ASN A 118 0.45 10.69 14.20
C ASN A 118 0.86 9.72 13.08
N GLN A 119 0.95 10.23 11.85
CA GLN A 119 1.37 9.48 10.67
C GLN A 119 2.79 8.92 10.77
N LEU A 120 3.62 9.49 11.66
CA LEU A 120 4.97 9.00 11.91
C LEU A 120 4.98 7.67 12.67
N VAL A 121 3.89 7.33 13.36
CA VAL A 121 3.75 6.03 14.06
C VAL A 121 3.24 5.00 13.05
N PRO A 122 4.06 3.98 12.70
CA PRO A 122 3.69 3.01 11.68
C PRO A 122 2.33 2.37 11.96
N LEU A 123 2.14 1.75 13.14
CA LEU A 123 0.94 0.98 13.46
C LEU A 123 -0.36 1.79 13.36
N LEU A 124 -0.35 3.05 13.81
CA LEU A 124 -1.52 3.93 13.67
C LEU A 124 -1.80 4.26 12.20
N ARG A 125 -0.76 4.53 11.42
CA ARG A 125 -0.85 4.75 9.97
C ARG A 125 -1.34 3.51 9.23
N LEU A 126 -0.90 2.31 9.64
CA LEU A 126 -1.39 1.04 9.07
C LEU A 126 -2.88 0.85 9.35
N ALA A 127 -3.29 1.06 10.60
CA ALA A 127 -4.67 0.96 11.04
C ALA A 127 -5.58 1.97 10.32
N GLU A 128 -5.13 3.22 10.15
CA GLU A 128 -5.83 4.22 9.35
C GLU A 128 -5.92 3.81 7.88
N CYS A 129 -4.82 3.36 7.29
CA CYS A 129 -4.80 2.88 5.91
C CYS A 129 -5.78 1.75 5.69
N TYR A 130 -5.89 0.82 6.64
CA TYR A 130 -6.87 -0.26 6.59
C TYR A 130 -8.30 0.26 6.75
N ASN A 131 -8.56 1.12 7.73
CA ASN A 131 -9.91 1.65 7.99
C ASN A 131 -10.48 2.44 6.80
N ARG A 132 -9.64 2.99 5.91
CA ARG A 132 -10.09 3.59 4.64
C ARG A 132 -10.68 2.58 3.66
N HIS A 133 -10.28 1.32 3.77
CA HIS A 133 -10.67 0.23 2.87
C HIS A 133 -11.49 -0.85 3.58
N SER A 134 -11.85 -0.65 4.86
CA SER A 134 -12.52 -1.68 5.67
C SER A 134 -13.94 -2.01 5.20
N GLU A 135 -14.50 -1.21 4.29
CA GLU A 135 -15.78 -1.51 3.65
C GLU A 135 -15.68 -2.63 2.61
N VAL A 136 -14.50 -2.78 2.00
CA VAL A 136 -14.25 -3.71 0.90
C VAL A 136 -13.29 -4.82 1.31
N LEU A 137 -12.38 -4.53 2.26
CA LEU A 137 -11.40 -5.45 2.80
C LEU A 137 -11.84 -5.95 4.17
N ASP A 138 -11.93 -7.27 4.30
CA ASP A 138 -11.97 -7.94 5.60
C ASP A 138 -10.64 -8.61 5.89
N ILE A 139 -9.97 -8.14 6.94
CA ILE A 139 -8.70 -8.69 7.41
C ILE A 139 -8.89 -10.05 8.09
N PHE A 140 -10.06 -10.35 8.66
CA PHE A 140 -10.25 -11.54 9.52
C PHE A 140 -10.74 -12.78 8.76
N ASP A 141 -11.32 -12.62 7.57
CA ASP A 141 -11.97 -13.71 6.83
C ASP A 141 -11.05 -14.39 5.80
N SER A 142 -9.90 -13.78 5.49
CA SER A 142 -9.11 -14.15 4.31
C SER A 142 -7.73 -14.76 4.63
N CYS A 143 -7.31 -15.76 3.85
CA CYS A 143 -5.95 -16.27 3.91
C CYS A 143 -4.96 -15.27 3.28
N TYR A 144 -3.69 -15.27 3.73
CA TYR A 144 -2.69 -14.29 3.28
C TYR A 144 -2.57 -14.18 1.75
N GLY A 145 -2.63 -15.31 1.04
CA GLY A 145 -2.56 -15.35 -0.42
C GLY A 145 -3.74 -14.67 -1.09
N ALA A 146 -4.96 -14.98 -0.65
CA ALA A 146 -6.19 -14.36 -1.16
C ALA A 146 -6.23 -12.86 -0.84
N PHE A 147 -5.89 -12.47 0.39
CA PHE A 147 -5.82 -11.07 0.81
C PHE A 147 -4.83 -10.25 -0.05
N ASN A 148 -3.65 -10.81 -0.31
CA ASN A 148 -2.64 -10.17 -1.16
C ASN A 148 -3.10 -9.99 -2.61
N GLN A 149 -3.78 -10.99 -3.19
CA GLN A 149 -4.33 -10.90 -4.55
C GLN A 149 -5.46 -9.87 -4.62
N PHE A 150 -6.35 -9.89 -3.64
CA PHE A 150 -7.47 -8.97 -3.56
C PHE A 150 -7.00 -7.51 -3.47
N ILE A 151 -5.99 -7.21 -2.64
CA ILE A 151 -5.39 -5.85 -2.59
C ILE A 151 -4.80 -5.44 -3.94
N VAL A 152 -4.13 -6.35 -4.65
CA VAL A 152 -3.57 -6.03 -5.97
C VAL A 152 -4.68 -5.70 -6.95
N ASN A 153 -5.75 -6.47 -6.96
CA ASN A 153 -6.88 -6.25 -7.86
C ASN A 153 -7.58 -4.91 -7.53
N LEU A 154 -7.83 -4.64 -6.24
CA LEU A 154 -8.39 -3.38 -5.76
C LEU A 154 -7.56 -2.19 -6.26
N PHE A 155 -6.24 -2.20 -6.03
CA PHE A 155 -5.37 -1.10 -6.44
C PHE A 155 -5.12 -1.00 -7.95
N MET A 156 -5.38 -2.06 -8.71
CA MET A 156 -5.36 -1.99 -10.18
C MET A 156 -6.66 -1.38 -10.73
N LEU A 157 -7.82 -1.66 -10.10
CA LEU A 157 -9.12 -1.08 -10.46
C LEU A 157 -9.20 0.41 -10.11
N GLU A 158 -8.64 0.82 -8.96
CA GLU A 158 -8.57 2.24 -8.56
C GLU A 158 -7.62 3.10 -9.43
N GLN A 159 -6.99 2.53 -10.46
CA GLN A 159 -6.21 3.28 -11.46
C GLN A 159 -7.02 3.57 -12.74
N GLU A 160 -8.31 3.23 -12.81
CA GLU A 160 -9.27 3.60 -13.86
C GLU A 160 -9.88 4.99 -13.65
#